data_AF-A0A9P1IKV5-F1
#
_entry.id   AF-A0A9P1IKV5-F1
#
_cell.length_a   1.000
_cell.length_b   1.000
_cell.length_c   1.000
_cell.angle_alpha   90.00
_cell.angle_beta   90.00
_cell.angle_gamma   90.00
#
_symmetry.space_group_name_H-M   'P 1'
#
loop_
_entity.id
_entity.type
_entity.pdbx_description
1 polymer ?
#
loop_
_entity_poly.entity_id
_entity_poly.type
_entity_poly.pdbx_seq_one_letter_code
_entity_poly.pdbx_strand_id
1 'polypeptide(L)'
;MNISQCATWPITPNCDKVLSTTIYSFFIIANIFVVFWPNRRNAYNRMEEPETTSSHSRSQNISFSIILSICAIFIVICQSIFYFAFTFYFHGYNLLLLIYCSSKLLFWIFSLCSLSKYRMLGHVPISLALAFSIAFFIDLIPLTAWDIFFDINARKKGDLVFYIIELVLVFLVFAFSMISPLLKRGESSTDPSNASAWNNMSKKIVMVAPYVWPTKSIYLQLKVVICLFLLVAGRLINVALPVFSKWIVDELTTPDSFNYWLIIIATVLKFLQGNGAMGGFLNTVRSYLWIPIQQYTTRELEVQLFTHLHSLSLRWHLSRKTGHVLRVMDRGTSSVNSILNYILFNIVPTIADITIAVIFFFSTFSWQFGIIVLVTMVLYLVFTIMITEWRTKFLRESNEKDNISSAIATDSLLNYETVKYYGNEEYEVKRFRDSIEAFQLLEWKSQASLAFLNFLQNSIIGVGMMIGSLLVVYMVVHEKTMTVGDYVLFTTYLLQLYTPLNFFGTIYRVIQKAFVDMENMFDLMDEDVEVIDIPNAIQYNPSDGRIAVNNLSFEYNSGIPVLNDISFEIGKGQTVALVSNMTREYVHLNTRQPQNMRHLCT
;
A
#
# COMPACT_ATOMS: atom_id res chain seq x y z
N MET A 1 57.09 -41.34 42.00
CA MET A 1 55.68 -41.56 42.42
C MET A 1 54.82 -41.13 41.25
N ASN A 2 54.25 -42.12 40.56
CA ASN A 2 54.33 -42.17 39.10
C ASN A 2 53.13 -41.58 38.35
N ILE A 3 53.45 -40.54 37.59
CA ILE A 3 52.70 -39.90 36.50
C ILE A 3 52.61 -40.83 35.24
N SER A 4 52.99 -42.11 35.35
CA SER A 4 53.13 -43.02 34.21
C SER A 4 52.10 -44.15 34.11
N GLN A 5 50.95 -44.07 34.80
CA GLN A 5 49.87 -45.08 34.69
C GLN A 5 48.52 -44.56 34.17
N CYS A 6 48.40 -43.26 33.85
CA CYS A 6 47.21 -42.72 33.16
C CYS A 6 47.37 -42.62 31.63
N ALA A 7 48.39 -43.25 31.05
CA ALA A 7 48.72 -43.13 29.63
C ALA A 7 48.04 -44.16 28.72
N THR A 8 47.09 -44.99 29.20
CA THR A 8 46.59 -46.12 28.39
C THR A 8 45.09 -46.38 28.47
N TRP A 9 44.22 -45.37 28.68
CA TRP A 9 42.77 -45.54 28.52
C TRP A 9 42.17 -44.42 27.65
N PRO A 10 41.52 -44.73 26.51
CA PRO A 10 40.79 -43.76 25.73
C PRO A 10 39.40 -43.58 26.35
N ILE A 11 38.98 -42.32 26.50
CA ILE A 11 37.64 -41.88 26.93
C ILE A 11 37.45 -41.81 28.46
N THR A 12 37.70 -40.63 29.02
CA THR A 12 36.92 -40.10 30.14
C THR A 12 36.02 -38.97 29.60
N PRO A 13 34.69 -39.00 29.83
CA PRO A 13 33.84 -37.86 29.50
C PRO A 13 34.09 -36.77 30.53
N ASN A 14 34.68 -35.65 30.13
CA ASN A 14 34.73 -34.44 30.96
C ASN A 14 33.30 -34.05 31.37
N CYS A 15 33.07 -33.85 32.67
CA CYS A 15 31.80 -33.35 33.23
C CYS A 15 31.26 -32.12 32.46
N ASP A 16 32.14 -31.31 31.87
CA ASP A 16 31.78 -30.12 31.09
C ASP A 16 31.00 -30.45 29.80
N LYS A 17 31.25 -31.60 29.18
CA LYS A 17 30.48 -32.05 28.01
C LYS A 17 29.08 -32.45 28.40
N VAL A 18 28.92 -33.11 29.54
CA VAL A 18 27.61 -33.54 30.05
C VAL A 18 26.83 -32.33 30.56
N LEU A 19 27.48 -31.40 31.27
CA LEU A 19 26.84 -30.20 31.80
C LEU A 19 26.38 -29.27 30.68
N SER A 20 27.21 -29.02 29.66
CA SER A 20 26.79 -28.18 28.54
C SER A 20 25.66 -28.85 27.75
N THR A 21 25.77 -30.14 27.39
CA THR A 21 24.72 -30.85 26.65
C THR A 21 23.41 -30.98 27.43
N THR A 22 23.43 -31.17 28.75
CA THR A 22 22.22 -31.19 29.59
C THR A 22 21.57 -29.80 29.69
N ILE A 23 22.37 -28.74 29.81
CA ILE A 23 21.86 -27.36 29.79
C ILE A 23 21.29 -27.01 28.40
N TYR A 24 21.93 -27.43 27.31
CA TYR A 24 21.42 -27.25 25.94
C TYR A 24 20.11 -28.00 25.69
N SER A 25 20.04 -29.24 26.16
CA SER A 25 18.81 -30.04 26.10
C SER A 25 17.69 -29.34 26.87
N PHE A 26 18.00 -28.77 28.04
CA PHE A 26 17.06 -28.02 28.85
C PHE A 26 16.53 -26.77 28.15
N PHE A 27 17.38 -25.98 27.49
CA PHE A 27 16.92 -24.80 26.74
C PHE A 27 16.15 -25.15 25.46
N ILE A 28 16.51 -26.22 24.75
CA ILE A 28 15.72 -26.72 23.61
C ILE A 28 14.36 -27.20 24.09
N ILE A 29 14.30 -27.97 25.18
CA ILE A 29 13.06 -28.45 25.78
C ILE A 29 12.23 -27.28 26.29
N ALA A 30 12.84 -26.26 26.91
CA ALA A 30 12.15 -25.05 27.36
C ALA A 30 11.59 -24.22 26.20
N ASN A 31 12.33 -24.07 25.09
CA ASN A 31 11.84 -23.42 23.87
C ASN A 31 10.68 -24.19 23.24
N ILE A 32 10.79 -25.53 23.15
CA ILE A 32 9.69 -26.40 22.69
C ILE A 32 8.50 -26.28 23.65
N PHE A 33 8.73 -26.21 24.96
CA PHE A 33 7.67 -26.03 25.95
C PHE A 33 6.98 -24.68 25.79
N VAL A 34 7.69 -23.57 25.62
CA VAL A 34 7.08 -22.25 25.39
C VAL A 34 6.32 -22.20 24.06
N VAL A 35 6.81 -22.89 23.02
CA VAL A 35 6.16 -22.96 21.69
C VAL A 35 4.94 -23.90 21.68
N PHE A 36 4.94 -24.98 22.48
CA PHE A 36 3.87 -25.98 22.54
C PHE A 36 3.02 -25.93 23.83
N TRP A 37 3.26 -24.98 24.75
CA TRP A 37 2.52 -24.88 26.02
C TRP A 37 1.03 -24.68 25.73
N PRO A 38 0.14 -25.48 26.36
CA PRO A 38 -1.05 -26.00 25.71
C PRO A 38 -1.96 -24.95 25.07
N ASN A 39 -2.25 -25.30 23.82
CA ASN A 39 -3.48 -25.18 23.04
C ASN A 39 -4.78 -25.38 23.86
N ARG A 40 -5.02 -24.60 24.93
CA ARG A 40 -6.34 -24.49 25.58
C ARG A 40 -7.14 -23.40 24.88
N ARG A 41 -7.70 -23.80 23.74
CA ARG A 41 -8.83 -23.15 23.05
C ARG A 41 -9.95 -22.72 24.04
N ASN A 42 -10.09 -23.42 25.17
CA ASN A 42 -11.12 -23.17 26.18
C ASN A 42 -10.87 -22.00 27.13
N ALA A 43 -9.63 -21.53 27.34
CA ALA A 43 -9.38 -20.38 28.20
C ALA A 43 -9.60 -19.04 27.47
N TYR A 44 -9.32 -19.03 26.16
CA TYR A 44 -9.47 -17.85 25.29
C TYR A 44 -10.91 -17.67 24.79
N ASN A 45 -11.65 -18.74 24.51
CA ASN A 45 -13.08 -18.66 24.14
C ASN A 45 -13.96 -18.08 25.27
N ARG A 46 -13.50 -18.11 26.53
CA ARG A 46 -14.18 -17.42 27.66
C ARG A 46 -13.92 -15.91 27.69
N MET A 47 -13.00 -15.38 26.87
CA MET A 47 -12.74 -13.94 26.76
C MET A 47 -13.65 -13.25 25.72
N GLU A 48 -14.39 -14.03 24.92
CA GLU A 48 -15.33 -13.56 23.89
C GLU A 48 -16.78 -13.45 24.39
N GLU A 49 -17.05 -13.78 25.66
CA GLU A 49 -18.38 -13.54 26.24
C GLU A 49 -18.65 -12.03 26.37
N PRO A 50 -19.86 -11.57 26.01
CA PRO A 50 -20.24 -10.16 26.09
C PRO A 50 -20.19 -9.64 27.54
N GLU A 51 -20.12 -8.32 27.69
CA GLU A 51 -19.76 -7.48 28.85
C GLU A 51 -20.40 -7.75 30.24
N THR A 52 -21.02 -8.89 30.50
CA THR A 52 -21.85 -9.14 31.69
C THR A 52 -21.23 -10.02 32.77
N THR A 53 -19.98 -10.49 32.67
CA THR A 53 -19.34 -11.32 33.72
C THR A 53 -18.14 -10.64 34.42
N SER A 54 -18.10 -10.83 35.74
CA SER A 54 -17.39 -10.06 36.77
C SER A 54 -15.94 -9.59 36.51
N SER A 55 -15.64 -8.37 36.99
CA SER A 55 -14.33 -7.69 36.92
C SER A 55 -13.14 -8.48 37.49
N HIS A 56 -13.37 -9.44 38.38
CA HIS A 56 -12.33 -10.26 38.99
C HIS A 56 -11.70 -11.28 38.02
N SER A 57 -12.47 -11.84 37.09
CA SER A 57 -11.99 -12.81 36.08
C SER A 57 -11.09 -12.14 35.03
N ARG A 58 -11.42 -10.90 34.65
CA ARG A 58 -10.66 -10.09 33.68
C ARG A 58 -9.27 -9.70 34.21
N SER A 59 -9.17 -9.37 35.50
CA SER A 59 -7.91 -9.05 36.18
C SER A 59 -6.95 -10.25 36.25
N GLN A 60 -7.46 -11.45 36.57
CA GLN A 60 -6.63 -12.67 36.62
C GLN A 60 -6.10 -13.07 35.23
N ASN A 61 -6.90 -12.94 34.18
CA ASN A 61 -6.48 -13.27 32.81
C ASN A 61 -5.44 -12.30 32.23
N ILE A 62 -5.54 -11.00 32.54
CA ILE A 62 -4.52 -10.00 32.18
C ILE A 62 -3.22 -10.25 32.94
N SER A 63 -3.31 -10.57 34.24
CA SER A 63 -2.16 -10.88 35.08
C SER A 63 -1.39 -12.10 34.58
N PHE A 64 -2.10 -13.14 34.13
CA PHE A 64 -1.49 -14.35 33.56
C PHE A 64 -0.76 -14.08 32.24
N SER A 65 -1.34 -13.27 31.35
CA SER A 65 -0.68 -12.85 30.10
C SER A 65 0.58 -12.02 30.35
N ILE A 66 0.57 -11.17 31.38
CA ILE A 66 1.73 -10.37 31.78
C ILE A 66 2.84 -11.28 32.32
N ILE A 67 2.51 -12.23 33.19
CA ILE A 67 3.47 -13.22 33.72
C ILE A 67 4.11 -14.03 32.59
N LEU A 68 3.30 -14.48 31.61
CA LEU A 68 3.82 -15.21 30.46
C LEU A 68 4.80 -14.38 29.63
N SER A 69 4.50 -13.09 29.40
CA SER A 69 5.41 -12.18 28.69
C SER A 69 6.70 -11.91 29.48
N ILE A 70 6.63 -11.80 30.81
CA ILE A 70 7.80 -11.65 31.67
C ILE A 70 8.69 -12.90 31.62
N CYS A 71 8.09 -14.10 31.63
CA CYS A 71 8.83 -15.35 31.49
C CYS A 71 9.51 -15.47 30.10
N ALA A 72 8.84 -15.05 29.02
CA ALA A 72 9.45 -15.02 27.69
C ALA A 72 10.63 -14.03 27.63
N ILE A 73 10.49 -12.83 28.22
CA ILE A 73 11.57 -11.84 28.34
C ILE A 73 12.76 -12.42 29.11
N PHE A 74 12.49 -13.07 30.24
CA PHE A 74 13.53 -13.68 31.07
C PHE A 74 14.30 -14.76 30.31
N ILE A 75 13.60 -15.60 29.53
CA ILE A 75 14.23 -16.64 28.70
C ILE A 75 15.11 -16.03 27.61
N VAL A 76 14.65 -14.98 26.92
CA VAL A 76 15.44 -14.29 25.88
C VAL A 76 16.69 -13.62 26.47
N ILE A 77 16.54 -12.95 27.62
CA ILE A 77 17.66 -12.32 28.33
C ILE A 77 18.67 -13.39 28.79
N CYS A 78 18.20 -14.48 29.40
CA CYS A 78 19.07 -15.58 29.80
C CYS A 78 19.79 -16.24 28.61
N GLN A 79 19.10 -16.43 27.48
CA GLN A 79 19.72 -16.97 26.26
C GLN A 79 20.79 -16.03 25.70
N SER A 80 20.56 -14.72 25.74
CA SER A 80 21.49 -13.71 25.24
C SER A 80 22.72 -13.56 26.13
N ILE A 81 22.54 -13.55 27.46
CA ILE A 81 23.64 -13.56 28.44
C ILE A 81 24.45 -14.86 28.34
N PHE A 82 23.79 -15.99 28.11
CA PHE A 82 24.47 -17.27 27.98
C PHE A 82 25.26 -17.38 26.67
N TYR A 83 24.71 -16.87 25.56
CA TYR A 83 25.45 -16.74 24.29
C TYR A 83 26.70 -15.88 24.47
N PHE A 84 26.56 -14.73 25.14
CA PHE A 84 27.67 -13.84 25.46
C PHE A 84 28.76 -14.54 26.29
N ALA A 85 28.38 -15.25 27.36
CA ALA A 85 29.31 -16.00 28.20
C ALA A 85 29.98 -17.16 27.44
N PHE A 86 29.24 -17.85 26.57
CA PHE A 86 29.74 -19.01 25.84
C PHE A 86 30.74 -18.63 24.74
N THR A 87 30.49 -17.57 23.98
CA THR A 87 31.42 -17.06 22.96
C THR A 87 32.72 -16.54 23.60
N PHE A 88 32.63 -15.98 24.81
CA PHE A 88 33.80 -15.51 25.56
C PHE A 88 34.65 -16.66 26.13
N TYR A 89 34.02 -17.73 26.66
CA TYR A 89 34.74 -18.83 27.32
C TYR A 89 35.15 -19.98 26.39
N PHE A 90 34.39 -20.26 25.33
CA PHE A 90 34.58 -21.45 24.51
C PHE A 90 34.97 -21.09 23.06
N HIS A 91 36.24 -20.71 22.89
CA HIS A 91 36.83 -20.32 21.60
C HIS A 91 37.03 -21.49 20.59
N GLY A 92 36.46 -22.69 20.83
CA GLY A 92 36.87 -23.93 20.14
C GLY A 92 35.79 -24.87 19.58
N TYR A 93 34.48 -24.64 19.78
CA TYR A 93 33.45 -25.64 19.46
C TYR A 93 32.49 -25.24 18.33
N ASN A 94 32.88 -25.53 17.07
CA ASN A 94 32.11 -25.18 15.86
C ASN A 94 30.74 -25.88 15.73
N LEU A 95 30.62 -27.15 16.13
CA LEU A 95 29.37 -27.91 15.92
C LEU A 95 28.25 -27.45 16.87
N LEU A 96 28.60 -27.18 18.13
CA LEU A 96 27.67 -26.72 19.16
C LEU A 96 27.16 -25.31 18.87
N LEU A 97 28.05 -24.43 18.38
CA LEU A 97 27.70 -23.07 17.97
C LEU A 97 26.75 -23.09 16.75
N LEU A 98 27.03 -23.94 15.77
CA LEU A 98 26.17 -24.07 14.58
C LEU A 98 24.79 -24.67 14.90
N ILE A 99 24.71 -25.63 15.82
CA ILE A 99 23.44 -26.16 16.33
C ILE A 99 22.67 -25.06 17.09
N TYR A 100 23.37 -24.24 17.88
CA TYR A 100 22.76 -23.12 18.61
C TYR A 100 22.18 -22.06 17.65
N CYS A 101 22.97 -21.57 16.69
CA CYS A 101 22.50 -20.61 15.67
C CYS A 101 21.32 -21.16 14.86
N SER A 102 21.37 -22.43 14.46
CA SER A 102 20.27 -23.10 13.75
C SER A 102 19.00 -23.20 14.60
N SER A 103 19.14 -23.47 15.91
CA SER A 103 18.00 -23.55 16.85
C SER A 103 17.35 -22.18 17.10
N LYS A 104 18.15 -21.11 17.20
CA LYS A 104 17.67 -19.72 17.30
C LYS A 104 16.93 -19.29 16.05
N LEU A 105 17.46 -19.62 14.87
CA LEU A 105 16.84 -19.30 13.59
C LEU A 105 15.48 -20.00 13.44
N LEU A 106 15.39 -21.29 13.82
CA LEU A 106 14.12 -22.02 13.87
C LEU A 106 13.14 -21.38 14.86
N PHE A 107 13.58 -20.97 16.05
CA PHE A 107 12.74 -20.30 17.03
C PHE A 107 12.11 -19.02 16.47
N TRP A 108 12.88 -18.16 15.81
CA TRP A 108 12.37 -16.91 15.23
C TRP A 108 11.44 -17.16 14.04
N ILE A 109 11.73 -18.13 13.17
CA ILE A 109 10.82 -18.53 12.07
C ILE A 109 9.49 -19.05 12.63
N PHE A 110 9.54 -19.92 13.63
CA PHE A 110 8.33 -20.44 14.27
C PHE A 110 7.56 -19.35 15.01
N SER A 111 8.25 -18.41 15.67
CA SER A 111 7.62 -17.23 16.30
C SER A 111 6.90 -16.37 15.26
N LEU A 112 7.51 -16.14 14.10
CA LEU A 112 6.91 -15.41 12.98
C LEU A 112 5.65 -16.14 12.44
N CYS A 113 5.74 -17.46 12.21
CA CYS A 113 4.60 -18.28 11.77
C CYS A 113 3.48 -18.34 12.82
N SER A 114 3.85 -18.45 14.09
CA SER A 114 2.93 -18.45 15.24
C SER A 114 2.19 -17.12 15.33
N LEU A 115 2.90 -16.00 15.25
CA LEU A 115 2.32 -14.66 15.24
C LEU A 115 1.38 -14.45 14.04
N SER A 116 1.73 -14.97 12.86
CA SER A 116 0.85 -14.98 11.68
C SER A 116 -0.44 -15.77 11.92
N LYS A 117 -0.39 -16.87 12.67
CA LYS A 117 -1.54 -17.71 13.00
C LYS A 117 -2.42 -17.10 14.10
N TYR A 118 -1.81 -16.39 15.03
CA TYR A 118 -2.48 -15.67 16.12
C TYR A 118 -2.92 -14.25 15.75
N ARG A 119 -2.80 -13.85 14.48
CA ARG A 119 -3.25 -12.56 13.90
C ARG A 119 -4.70 -12.19 14.25
N MET A 120 -5.56 -13.18 14.49
CA MET A 120 -6.97 -12.99 14.80
C MET A 120 -7.27 -12.77 16.30
N LEU A 121 -6.29 -12.79 17.20
CA LEU A 121 -6.53 -12.63 18.64
C LEU A 121 -6.54 -11.15 19.06
N GLY A 122 -7.47 -10.81 19.97
CA GLY A 122 -7.90 -9.44 20.32
C GLY A 122 -6.80 -8.49 20.74
N HIS A 123 -5.80 -9.01 21.42
CA HIS A 123 -4.71 -8.24 21.98
C HIS A 123 -3.46 -9.10 21.92
N VAL A 124 -2.52 -8.75 21.03
CA VAL A 124 -1.12 -9.05 21.34
C VAL A 124 -0.77 -8.11 22.49
N PRO A 125 -0.44 -8.61 23.69
CA PRO A 125 -0.23 -7.73 24.84
C PRO A 125 0.95 -6.81 24.51
N ILE A 126 0.83 -5.52 24.83
CA ILE A 126 1.87 -4.50 24.63
C ILE A 126 3.22 -4.98 25.20
N SER A 127 3.18 -5.80 26.26
CA SER A 127 4.35 -6.45 26.84
C SER A 127 5.07 -7.43 25.89
N LEU A 128 4.37 -8.11 24.97
CA LEU A 128 4.98 -8.97 23.95
C LEU A 128 5.66 -8.14 22.85
N ALA A 129 5.03 -7.04 22.42
CA ALA A 129 5.65 -6.10 21.47
C ALA A 129 6.90 -5.44 22.07
N LEU A 130 6.82 -5.06 23.35
CA LEU A 130 7.94 -4.51 24.12
C LEU A 130 9.04 -5.56 24.33
N ALA A 131 8.67 -6.84 24.54
CA ALA A 131 9.62 -7.95 24.60
C ALA A 131 10.38 -8.14 23.28
N PHE A 132 9.69 -8.14 22.15
CA PHE A 132 10.35 -8.24 20.84
C PHE A 132 11.18 -7.00 20.51
N SER A 133 10.76 -5.82 20.98
CA SER A 133 11.56 -4.59 20.86
C SER A 133 12.88 -4.72 21.63
N ILE A 134 12.82 -5.19 22.88
CA ILE A 134 14.01 -5.41 23.72
C ILE A 134 14.91 -6.49 23.11
N ALA A 135 14.34 -7.58 22.61
CA ALA A 135 15.10 -8.64 21.93
C ALA A 135 15.87 -8.09 20.72
N PHE A 136 15.24 -7.27 19.88
CA PHE A 136 15.88 -6.60 18.75
C PHE A 136 17.07 -5.73 19.18
N PHE A 137 16.93 -4.93 20.24
CA PHE A 137 18.04 -4.11 20.74
C PHE A 137 19.18 -4.94 21.33
N ILE A 138 18.87 -6.06 21.99
CA ILE A 138 19.88 -6.96 22.54
C ILE A 138 20.67 -7.65 21.41
N ASP A 139 19.98 -8.09 20.35
CA ASP A 139 20.63 -8.71 19.19
C ASP A 139 21.48 -7.71 18.37
N LEU A 140 21.35 -6.40 18.61
CA LEU A 140 22.23 -5.35 18.09
C LEU A 140 23.53 -5.16 18.90
N ILE A 141 23.61 -5.65 20.14
CA ILE A 141 24.79 -5.47 21.02
C ILE A 141 26.08 -6.03 20.41
N PRO A 142 26.11 -7.24 19.78
CA PRO A 142 27.33 -7.77 19.15
C PRO A 142 27.96 -6.85 18.10
N LEU A 143 27.16 -5.95 17.52
CA LEU A 143 27.58 -4.95 16.54
C LEU A 143 28.49 -3.87 17.16
N THR A 144 28.35 -3.60 18.46
CA THR A 144 29.19 -2.64 19.20
C THR A 144 30.60 -3.17 19.52
N ALA A 145 30.78 -4.49 19.48
CA ALA A 145 32.05 -5.18 19.77
C ALA A 145 32.51 -6.01 18.55
N TRP A 146 32.46 -5.38 17.37
CA TRP A 146 32.67 -6.01 16.06
C TRP A 146 33.95 -6.84 15.97
N ASP A 147 35.08 -6.26 16.41
CA ASP A 147 36.41 -6.89 16.31
C ASP A 147 36.53 -8.17 17.14
N ILE A 148 35.80 -8.26 18.25
CA ILE A 148 35.83 -9.42 19.15
C ILE A 148 34.97 -10.56 18.60
N PHE A 149 33.83 -10.23 18.00
CA PHE A 149 32.89 -11.23 17.48
C PHE A 149 33.29 -11.75 16.09
N PHE A 150 33.83 -10.91 15.20
CA PHE A 150 33.98 -11.21 13.77
C PHE A 150 35.44 -11.35 13.25
N ASP A 151 36.41 -11.69 14.11
CA ASP A 151 37.84 -11.80 13.75
C ASP A 151 38.22 -12.94 12.73
N ILE A 152 39.36 -12.75 12.04
CA ILE A 152 39.71 -12.97 10.61
C ILE A 152 39.87 -14.41 10.06
N ASN A 153 39.78 -15.49 10.86
CA ASN A 153 40.08 -16.83 10.31
C ASN A 153 38.90 -17.52 9.59
N ALA A 154 39.18 -18.05 8.40
CA ALA A 154 38.29 -18.49 7.30
C ALA A 154 37.08 -19.42 7.58
N ARG A 155 36.78 -19.78 8.84
CA ARG A 155 35.62 -20.61 9.22
C ARG A 155 34.32 -19.80 9.53
N LYS A 156 34.35 -18.47 9.47
CA LYS A 156 33.26 -17.57 9.95
C LYS A 156 32.27 -17.02 8.91
N LYS A 157 32.36 -17.39 7.62
CA LYS A 157 31.42 -16.89 6.59
C LYS A 157 29.97 -17.33 6.85
N GLY A 158 29.77 -18.48 7.51
CA GLY A 158 28.43 -18.94 7.92
C GLY A 158 27.84 -18.11 9.05
N ASP A 159 28.62 -17.82 10.09
CA ASP A 159 28.15 -17.16 11.31
C ASP A 159 27.62 -15.75 11.04
N LEU A 160 28.29 -15.00 10.15
CA LEU A 160 27.84 -13.68 9.71
C LEU A 160 26.52 -13.76 8.92
N VAL A 161 26.36 -14.77 8.08
CA VAL A 161 25.10 -14.98 7.33
C VAL A 161 23.96 -15.36 8.28
N PHE A 162 24.21 -16.25 9.25
CA PHE A 162 23.22 -16.60 10.26
C PHE A 162 22.81 -15.40 11.12
N TYR A 163 23.77 -14.57 11.52
CA TYR A 163 23.51 -13.35 12.28
C TYR A 163 22.67 -12.34 11.48
N ILE A 164 22.98 -12.14 10.19
CA ILE A 164 22.18 -11.26 9.31
C ILE A 164 20.75 -11.79 9.17
N ILE A 165 20.58 -13.10 8.95
CA ILE A 165 19.25 -13.71 8.83
C ILE A 165 18.48 -13.59 10.14
N GLU A 166 19.12 -13.80 11.29
CA GLU A 166 18.52 -13.63 12.61
C GLU A 166 18.07 -12.18 12.82
N LEU A 167 18.92 -11.20 12.54
CA LEU A 167 18.59 -9.77 12.68
C LEU A 167 17.40 -9.37 11.79
N VAL A 168 17.34 -9.89 10.57
CA VAL A 168 16.20 -9.69 9.65
C VAL A 168 14.93 -10.34 10.21
N LEU A 169 15.00 -11.56 10.73
CA LEU A 169 13.84 -12.26 11.30
C LEU A 169 13.32 -11.58 12.58
N VAL A 170 14.22 -11.13 13.46
CA VAL A 170 13.84 -10.39 14.68
C VAL A 170 13.20 -9.06 14.31
N PHE A 171 13.76 -8.34 13.33
CA PHE A 171 13.15 -7.12 12.79
C PHE A 171 11.76 -7.38 12.20
N LEU A 172 11.58 -8.47 11.46
CA LEU A 172 10.29 -8.87 10.91
C LEU A 172 9.27 -9.16 12.00
N VAL A 173 9.64 -9.92 13.02
CA VAL A 173 8.77 -10.22 14.17
C VAL A 173 8.41 -8.95 14.94
N PHE A 174 9.37 -8.05 15.16
CA PHE A 174 9.14 -6.74 15.77
C PHE A 174 8.14 -5.90 14.96
N ALA A 175 8.37 -5.75 13.65
CA ALA A 175 7.50 -4.98 12.77
C ALA A 175 6.09 -5.59 12.69
N PHE A 176 5.97 -6.90 12.55
CA PHE A 176 4.68 -7.60 12.58
C PHE A 176 3.97 -7.48 13.94
N SER A 177 4.72 -7.56 15.05
CA SER A 177 4.17 -7.43 16.40
C SER A 177 3.60 -6.03 16.64
N MET A 178 4.26 -4.98 16.16
CA MET A 178 3.75 -3.61 16.18
C MET A 178 2.47 -3.43 15.35
N ILE A 179 2.35 -4.14 14.22
CA ILE A 179 1.23 -4.01 13.27
C ILE A 179 0.00 -4.83 13.70
N SER A 180 0.19 -5.96 14.39
CA SER A 180 -0.91 -6.88 14.75
C SER A 180 -2.06 -6.27 15.58
N PRO A 181 -1.84 -5.41 16.60
CA PRO A 181 -2.92 -4.83 17.41
C PRO A 181 -3.73 -3.80 16.62
N LEU A 182 -3.14 -3.25 15.56
CA LEU A 182 -3.69 -2.16 14.77
C LEU A 182 -4.65 -2.69 13.68
N LEU A 183 -4.37 -3.86 13.10
CA LEU A 183 -5.19 -4.50 12.06
C LEU A 183 -6.58 -4.94 12.54
N LYS A 184 -6.76 -5.28 13.83
CA LYS A 184 -8.01 -5.84 14.34
C LYS A 184 -9.16 -4.83 14.46
N ARG A 185 -8.87 -3.52 14.47
CA ARG A 185 -9.91 -2.47 14.55
C ARG A 185 -10.63 -2.25 13.21
N GLY A 186 -10.28 -3.01 12.15
CA GLY A 186 -10.76 -2.83 10.78
C GLY A 186 -11.90 -3.76 10.33
N GLU A 187 -12.16 -4.89 10.98
CA GLU A 187 -13.15 -5.87 10.52
C GLU A 187 -14.51 -5.67 11.20
N SER A 188 -15.30 -4.73 10.66
CA SER A 188 -16.76 -4.75 10.72
C SER A 188 -17.36 -3.80 9.68
N SER A 189 -17.07 -4.01 8.40
CA SER A 189 -17.91 -3.54 7.29
C SER A 189 -17.67 -4.41 6.05
N THR A 190 -18.53 -5.42 5.89
CA THR A 190 -18.72 -6.12 4.62
C THR A 190 -19.45 -5.19 3.65
N ASP A 191 -18.69 -4.33 2.99
CA ASP A 191 -19.17 -3.51 1.87
C ASP A 191 -18.64 -4.13 0.55
N PRO A 192 -19.49 -4.41 -0.46
CA PRO A 192 -19.07 -5.07 -1.70
C PRO A 192 -18.02 -4.29 -2.50
N SER A 193 -17.80 -3.01 -2.19
CA SER A 193 -16.78 -2.15 -2.78
C SER A 193 -15.34 -2.48 -2.36
N ASN A 194 -15.13 -3.47 -1.48
CA ASN A 194 -13.81 -3.96 -1.06
C ASN A 194 -13.28 -5.12 -1.92
N ALA A 195 -13.90 -5.44 -3.06
CA ALA A 195 -13.25 -6.27 -4.07
C ALA A 195 -11.91 -5.60 -4.43
N SER A 196 -10.81 -6.35 -4.32
CA SER A 196 -9.47 -5.83 -4.60
C SER A 196 -9.48 -5.14 -5.97
N ALA A 197 -9.20 -3.83 -6.01
CA ALA A 197 -9.13 -3.06 -7.25
C ALA A 197 -8.16 -3.67 -8.29
N TRP A 198 -7.28 -4.57 -7.84
CA TRP A 198 -6.32 -5.35 -8.64
C TRP A 198 -6.92 -6.59 -9.31
N ASN A 199 -8.10 -7.06 -8.89
CA ASN A 199 -8.81 -8.12 -9.60
C ASN A 199 -9.12 -7.61 -11.02
N ASN A 200 -8.71 -8.38 -12.03
CA ASN A 200 -8.82 -8.06 -13.45
C ASN A 200 -8.02 -6.82 -13.92
N MET A 201 -6.95 -6.41 -13.22
CA MET A 201 -6.10 -5.29 -13.65
C MET A 201 -5.62 -5.42 -15.10
N SER A 202 -5.24 -6.63 -15.54
CA SER A 202 -4.79 -6.86 -16.91
C SER A 202 -5.88 -6.54 -17.94
N LYS A 203 -7.14 -6.93 -17.67
CA LYS A 203 -8.28 -6.60 -18.55
C LYS A 203 -8.53 -5.09 -18.59
N LYS A 204 -8.50 -4.43 -17.44
CA LYS A 204 -8.68 -2.96 -17.32
C LYS A 204 -7.60 -2.19 -18.08
N ILE A 205 -6.34 -2.61 -17.97
CA ILE A 205 -5.23 -2.00 -18.71
C ILE A 205 -5.38 -2.24 -20.21
N VAL A 206 -5.79 -3.44 -20.63
CA VAL A 206 -6.03 -3.76 -22.05
C VAL A 206 -7.18 -2.93 -22.63
N MET A 207 -8.22 -2.65 -21.85
CA MET A 207 -9.33 -1.76 -22.26
C MET A 207 -8.85 -0.32 -22.47
N VAL A 208 -7.91 0.17 -21.66
CA VAL A 208 -7.38 1.54 -21.78
C VAL A 208 -6.30 1.65 -22.86
N ALA A 209 -5.52 0.59 -23.09
CA ALA A 209 -4.42 0.54 -24.05
C ALA A 209 -4.71 1.16 -25.45
N PRO A 210 -5.86 0.86 -26.10
CA PRO A 210 -6.17 1.47 -27.41
C PRO A 210 -6.37 2.99 -27.35
N TYR A 211 -6.76 3.56 -26.21
CA TYR A 211 -6.92 5.00 -26.02
C TYR A 211 -5.61 5.74 -25.71
N VAL A 212 -4.58 5.01 -25.25
CA VAL A 212 -3.24 5.56 -25.02
C VAL A 212 -2.49 5.78 -26.32
N TRP A 213 -2.71 4.91 -27.30
CA TRP A 213 -2.02 4.98 -28.58
C TRP A 213 -2.77 5.93 -29.52
N PRO A 214 -2.20 7.10 -29.87
CA PRO A 214 -2.86 8.06 -30.74
C PRO A 214 -2.84 7.55 -32.19
N THR A 215 -3.83 6.73 -32.56
CA THR A 215 -3.95 6.14 -33.91
C THR A 215 -4.14 7.19 -35.01
N LYS A 216 -4.77 8.33 -34.69
CA LYS A 216 -5.13 9.37 -35.66
C LYS A 216 -3.97 10.25 -36.14
N SER A 217 -2.81 10.27 -35.45
CA SER A 217 -1.70 11.14 -35.87
C SER A 217 -0.31 10.52 -35.65
N ILE A 218 0.47 10.46 -36.73
CA ILE A 218 1.88 9.99 -36.70
C ILE A 218 2.74 10.86 -35.78
N TYR A 219 2.50 12.17 -35.72
CA TYR A 219 3.30 13.08 -34.90
C TYR A 219 3.18 12.78 -33.40
N LEU A 220 1.97 12.44 -32.91
CA LEU A 220 1.79 12.04 -31.50
C LEU A 220 2.41 10.67 -31.23
N GLN A 221 2.34 9.72 -32.18
CA GLN A 221 3.00 8.41 -32.03
C GLN A 221 4.52 8.57 -31.89
N LEU A 222 5.13 9.45 -32.69
CA LEU A 222 6.56 9.73 -32.61
C LEU A 222 6.94 10.33 -31.24
N LYS A 223 6.11 11.22 -30.67
CA LYS A 223 6.30 11.73 -29.30
C LYS A 223 6.23 10.63 -28.24
N VAL A 224 5.32 9.67 -28.37
CA VAL A 224 5.23 8.52 -27.46
C VAL A 224 6.52 7.70 -27.52
N VAL A 225 7.02 7.40 -28.73
CA VAL A 225 8.27 6.64 -28.90
C VAL A 225 9.47 7.40 -28.31
N ILE A 226 9.59 8.71 -28.55
CA ILE A 226 10.65 9.53 -27.94
C ILE A 226 10.53 9.53 -26.41
N CYS A 227 9.31 9.61 -25.86
CA CYS A 227 9.06 9.56 -24.42
C CYS A 227 9.54 8.23 -23.81
N LEU A 228 9.24 7.11 -24.47
CA LEU A 228 9.72 5.78 -24.06
C LEU A 228 11.24 5.66 -24.16
N PHE A 229 11.85 6.20 -25.22
CA PHE A 229 13.30 6.23 -25.35
C PHE A 229 13.96 7.05 -24.22
N LEU A 230 13.44 8.24 -23.92
CA LEU A 230 13.92 9.08 -22.82
C LEU A 230 13.76 8.39 -21.45
N LEU A 231 12.71 7.60 -21.27
CA LEU A 231 12.49 6.81 -20.07
C LEU A 231 13.61 5.77 -19.90
N VAL A 232 13.89 4.98 -20.94
CA VAL A 232 14.96 3.97 -20.93
C VAL A 232 16.33 4.63 -20.72
N ALA A 233 16.62 5.72 -21.45
CA ALA A 233 17.86 6.48 -21.29
C ALA A 233 18.03 6.99 -19.85
N GLY A 234 16.95 7.50 -19.23
CA GLY A 234 16.98 7.93 -17.84
C GLY A 234 17.29 6.80 -16.86
N ARG A 235 16.85 5.56 -17.13
CA ARG A 235 17.19 4.39 -16.28
C ARG A 235 18.66 4.01 -16.41
N LEU A 236 19.21 4.04 -17.61
CA LEU A 236 20.64 3.79 -17.82
C LEU A 236 21.50 4.81 -17.06
N ILE A 237 21.09 6.09 -17.08
CA ILE A 237 21.77 7.16 -16.33
C ILE A 237 21.66 6.93 -14.82
N ASN A 238 20.50 6.49 -14.32
CA ASN A 238 20.34 6.16 -12.90
C ASN A 238 21.37 5.13 -12.43
N VAL A 239 21.63 4.08 -13.23
CA VAL A 239 22.63 3.05 -12.89
C VAL A 239 24.06 3.54 -13.10
N ALA A 240 24.29 4.39 -14.11
CA ALA A 240 25.61 4.92 -14.39
C ALA A 240 26.12 5.85 -13.27
N LEU A 241 25.27 6.69 -12.69
CA LEU A 241 25.70 7.69 -11.69
C LEU A 241 26.45 7.12 -10.48
N PRO A 242 25.94 6.07 -9.80
CA PRO A 242 26.67 5.44 -8.70
C PRO A 242 28.03 4.87 -9.14
N VAL A 243 28.12 4.32 -10.35
CA VAL A 243 29.38 3.78 -10.91
C VAL A 243 30.40 4.89 -11.16
N PHE A 244 29.98 6.01 -11.75
CA PHE A 244 30.85 7.18 -11.91
C PHE A 244 31.27 7.77 -10.56
N SER A 245 30.37 7.74 -9.57
CA SER A 245 30.69 8.19 -8.21
C SER A 245 31.75 7.31 -7.56
N LYS A 246 31.70 5.98 -7.77
CA LYS A 246 32.77 5.06 -7.37
C LYS A 246 34.10 5.41 -8.03
N TRP A 247 34.13 5.55 -9.35
CA TRP A 247 35.39 5.82 -10.08
C TRP A 247 36.05 7.12 -9.65
N ILE A 248 35.26 8.18 -9.39
CA ILE A 248 35.78 9.44 -8.86
C ILE A 248 36.45 9.23 -7.50
N VAL A 249 35.81 8.48 -6.60
CA VAL A 249 36.35 8.22 -5.26
C VAL A 249 37.59 7.33 -5.32
N ASP A 250 37.59 6.32 -6.20
CA ASP A 250 38.74 5.43 -6.38
C ASP A 250 39.96 6.20 -6.92
N GLU A 251 39.81 7.04 -7.95
CA GLU A 251 40.91 7.86 -8.47
C GLU A 251 41.45 8.87 -7.44
N LEU A 252 40.59 9.39 -6.54
CA LEU A 252 41.03 10.28 -5.46
C LEU A 252 41.96 9.60 -4.45
N THR A 253 41.94 8.26 -4.35
CA THR A 253 42.86 7.52 -3.48
C THR A 253 44.27 7.38 -4.07
N THR A 254 44.45 7.61 -5.37
CA THR A 254 45.75 7.59 -6.08
C THR A 254 46.03 8.95 -6.75
N PRO A 255 46.62 9.92 -6.03
CA PRO A 255 46.61 11.33 -6.43
C PRO A 255 47.53 11.70 -7.61
N ASP A 256 48.37 10.80 -8.12
CA ASP A 256 49.43 11.14 -9.08
C ASP A 256 48.93 11.42 -10.52
N SER A 257 47.69 11.04 -10.86
CA SER A 257 47.04 11.41 -12.14
C SER A 257 45.51 11.34 -12.09
N PHE A 258 44.86 12.37 -11.54
CA PHE A 258 43.39 12.44 -11.49
C PHE A 258 42.79 12.88 -12.84
N ASN A 259 41.79 12.15 -13.34
CA ASN A 259 41.14 12.48 -14.61
C ASN A 259 39.91 13.37 -14.41
N TYR A 260 40.10 14.68 -14.54
CA TYR A 260 39.01 15.68 -14.38
C TYR A 260 37.79 15.45 -15.29
N TRP A 261 37.92 14.69 -16.38
CA TRP A 261 36.78 14.33 -17.24
C TRP A 261 35.71 13.53 -16.50
N LEU A 262 36.07 12.71 -15.52
CA LEU A 262 35.10 11.93 -14.74
C LEU A 262 34.11 12.83 -14.00
N ILE A 263 34.59 13.93 -13.41
CA ILE A 263 33.74 14.90 -12.69
C ILE A 263 32.80 15.61 -13.67
N ILE A 264 33.31 16.01 -14.84
CA ILE A 264 32.51 16.69 -15.87
C ILE A 264 31.38 15.76 -16.34
N ILE A 265 31.71 14.51 -16.67
CA ILE A 265 30.73 13.51 -17.13
C ILE A 265 29.72 13.22 -16.02
N ALA A 266 30.16 12.98 -14.78
CA ALA A 266 29.25 12.73 -13.65
C ALA A 266 28.31 13.92 -13.38
N THR A 267 28.81 15.15 -13.51
CA THR A 267 28.00 16.37 -13.34
C THR A 267 26.97 16.51 -14.46
N VAL A 268 27.34 16.24 -15.71
CA VAL A 268 26.42 16.23 -16.85
C VAL A 268 25.36 15.15 -16.68
N LEU A 269 25.75 13.92 -16.29
CA LEU A 269 24.82 12.84 -16.02
C LEU A 269 23.86 13.20 -14.87
N LYS A 270 24.37 13.81 -13.80
CA LYS A 270 23.55 14.30 -12.68
C LYS A 270 22.59 15.41 -13.09
N PHE A 271 22.99 16.29 -14.00
CA PHE A 271 22.10 17.30 -14.60
C PHE A 271 21.00 16.67 -15.46
N LEU A 272 21.35 15.64 -16.25
CA LEU A 272 20.39 14.88 -17.06
C LEU A 272 19.37 14.13 -16.20
N GLN A 273 19.82 13.53 -15.09
CA GLN A 273 18.99 12.81 -14.12
C GLN A 273 18.14 13.74 -13.24
N GLY A 274 18.75 14.81 -12.71
CA GLY A 274 18.18 15.69 -11.68
C GLY A 274 18.49 15.24 -10.25
N ASN A 275 18.13 16.07 -9.25
CA ASN A 275 18.32 15.77 -7.82
C ASN A 275 17.06 15.13 -7.22
N GLY A 276 16.83 13.84 -7.47
CA GLY A 276 15.64 13.16 -6.95
C GLY A 276 14.35 13.85 -7.43
N ALA A 277 13.27 13.79 -6.64
CA ALA A 277 11.90 14.14 -7.01
C ALA A 277 11.65 15.50 -7.75
N MET A 278 12.63 16.41 -7.80
CA MET A 278 12.64 17.59 -8.66
C MET A 278 13.35 17.28 -9.99
N GLY A 279 12.55 16.90 -10.99
CA GLY A 279 12.98 16.24 -12.22
C GLY A 279 14.16 16.86 -12.97
N GLY A 280 15.11 16.01 -13.39
CA GLY A 280 16.21 16.42 -14.27
C GLY A 280 15.77 16.73 -15.69
N PHE A 281 16.73 17.20 -16.49
CA PHE A 281 16.48 17.66 -17.85
C PHE A 281 15.72 16.63 -18.70
N LEU A 282 16.12 15.35 -18.65
CA LEU A 282 15.43 14.29 -19.40
C LEU A 282 14.01 14.08 -18.92
N ASN A 283 13.77 14.10 -17.61
CA ASN A 283 12.44 13.92 -17.05
C ASN A 283 11.52 15.10 -17.40
N THR A 284 12.06 16.32 -17.42
CA THR A 284 11.33 17.54 -17.80
C THR A 284 10.98 17.53 -19.28
N VAL A 285 11.92 17.22 -20.17
CA VAL A 285 11.65 17.10 -21.61
C VAL A 285 10.62 16.00 -21.87
N ARG A 286 10.77 14.85 -21.22
CA ARG A 286 9.80 13.75 -21.29
C ARG A 286 8.41 14.18 -20.85
N SER A 287 8.30 14.87 -19.71
CA SER A 287 7.03 15.36 -19.18
C SER A 287 6.39 16.39 -20.12
N TYR A 288 7.20 17.28 -20.70
CA TYR A 288 6.74 18.25 -21.70
C TYR A 288 6.21 17.57 -22.97
N LEU A 289 6.90 16.53 -23.46
CA LEU A 289 6.45 15.73 -24.60
C LEU A 289 5.17 14.93 -24.29
N TRP A 290 4.93 14.59 -23.02
CA TRP A 290 3.75 13.87 -22.58
C TRP A 290 2.47 14.72 -22.49
N ILE A 291 2.59 16.00 -22.13
CA ILE A 291 1.43 16.92 -22.03
C ILE A 291 0.47 16.84 -23.24
N PRO A 292 0.92 16.98 -24.51
CA PRO A 292 0.01 16.92 -25.65
C PRO A 292 -0.63 15.54 -25.85
N ILE A 293 0.03 14.45 -25.43
CA ILE A 293 -0.51 13.10 -25.51
C ILE A 293 -1.65 12.96 -24.50
N GLN A 294 -1.42 13.39 -23.27
CA GLN A 294 -2.44 13.44 -22.21
C GLN A 294 -3.65 14.27 -22.63
N GLN A 295 -3.45 15.47 -23.19
CA GLN A 295 -4.55 16.32 -23.65
C GLN A 295 -5.34 15.68 -24.80
N TYR A 296 -4.66 15.00 -25.72
CA TYR A 296 -5.31 14.26 -26.81
C TYR A 296 -6.19 13.13 -26.27
N THR A 297 -5.66 12.30 -25.36
CA THR A 297 -6.40 11.17 -24.78
C THR A 297 -7.61 11.65 -23.98
N THR A 298 -7.47 12.68 -23.13
CA THR A 298 -8.60 13.26 -22.40
C THR A 298 -9.68 13.77 -23.35
N ARG A 299 -9.31 14.54 -24.37
CA ARG A 299 -10.27 15.07 -25.35
C ARG A 299 -11.03 13.97 -26.09
N GLU A 300 -10.35 12.94 -26.58
CA GLU A 300 -11.00 11.85 -27.32
C GLU A 300 -11.97 11.08 -26.42
N LEU A 301 -11.57 10.76 -25.19
CA LEU A 301 -12.44 10.07 -24.23
C LEU A 301 -13.66 10.91 -23.85
N GLU A 302 -13.47 12.20 -23.56
CA GLU A 302 -14.57 13.10 -23.21
C GLU A 302 -15.55 13.28 -24.37
N VAL A 303 -15.05 13.48 -25.59
CA VAL A 303 -15.92 13.64 -26.78
C VAL A 303 -16.67 12.35 -27.09
N GLN A 304 -16.02 11.18 -26.97
CA GLN A 304 -16.66 9.89 -27.21
C GLN A 304 -17.73 9.60 -26.16
N LEU A 305 -17.43 9.80 -24.87
CA LEU A 305 -18.40 9.67 -23.79
C LEU A 305 -19.56 10.65 -23.95
N PHE A 306 -19.28 11.91 -24.28
CA PHE A 306 -20.31 12.92 -24.48
C PHE A 306 -21.23 12.58 -25.66
N THR A 307 -20.66 12.06 -26.76
CA THR A 307 -21.43 11.58 -27.92
C THR A 307 -22.31 10.40 -27.53
N HIS A 308 -21.77 9.43 -26.80
CA HIS A 308 -22.52 8.27 -26.33
C HIS A 308 -23.64 8.68 -25.36
N LEU A 309 -23.36 9.56 -24.40
CA LEU A 309 -24.36 10.11 -23.48
C LEU A 309 -25.53 10.77 -24.22
N HIS A 310 -25.27 11.48 -25.31
CA HIS A 310 -26.32 12.08 -26.14
C HIS A 310 -27.12 11.07 -26.97
N SER A 311 -26.60 9.86 -27.19
CA SER A 311 -27.31 8.78 -27.86
C SER A 311 -28.24 8.00 -26.93
N LEU A 312 -28.13 8.17 -25.61
CA LEU A 312 -28.97 7.50 -24.64
C LEU A 312 -30.40 8.05 -24.64
N SER A 313 -31.35 7.23 -24.15
CA SER A 313 -32.76 7.57 -24.21
C SER A 313 -33.15 8.69 -23.26
N LEU A 314 -34.25 9.38 -23.57
CA LEU A 314 -34.80 10.42 -22.70
C LEU A 314 -35.12 9.88 -21.28
N ARG A 315 -35.61 8.63 -21.19
CA ARG A 315 -35.89 7.96 -19.92
C ARG A 315 -34.62 7.83 -19.07
N TRP A 316 -33.50 7.45 -19.70
CA TRP A 316 -32.20 7.38 -19.06
C TRP A 316 -31.81 8.73 -18.45
N HIS A 317 -31.97 9.83 -19.20
CA HIS A 317 -31.66 11.18 -18.73
C HIS A 317 -32.56 11.66 -17.59
N LEU A 318 -33.86 11.36 -17.63
CA LEU A 318 -34.82 11.79 -16.60
C LEU A 318 -34.65 11.02 -15.28
N SER A 319 -34.16 9.78 -15.34
CA SER A 319 -33.96 8.93 -14.16
C SER A 319 -32.69 9.27 -13.35
N ARG A 320 -31.76 10.04 -13.92
CA ARG A 320 -30.42 10.28 -13.35
C ARG A 320 -30.17 11.78 -13.13
N LYS A 321 -29.46 12.11 -12.05
CA LYS A 321 -29.05 13.49 -11.77
C LYS A 321 -27.90 13.89 -12.70
N THR A 322 -28.10 14.87 -13.58
CA THR A 322 -27.08 15.33 -14.55
C THR A 322 -25.73 15.66 -13.91
N GLY A 323 -25.72 16.32 -12.74
CA GLY A 323 -24.49 16.65 -12.04
C GLY A 323 -23.72 15.43 -11.51
N HIS A 324 -24.39 14.31 -11.24
CA HIS A 324 -23.70 13.06 -10.89
C HIS A 324 -23.05 12.44 -12.12
N VAL A 325 -23.77 12.38 -13.24
CA VAL A 325 -23.27 11.83 -14.51
C VAL A 325 -22.03 12.61 -14.99
N LEU A 326 -22.09 13.94 -15.00
CA LEU A 326 -20.95 14.78 -15.37
C LEU A 326 -19.75 14.54 -14.45
N ARG A 327 -19.96 14.42 -13.13
CA ARG A 327 -18.87 14.09 -12.20
C ARG A 327 -18.29 12.69 -12.39
N VAL A 328 -19.07 11.72 -12.86
CA VAL A 328 -18.55 10.38 -13.20
C VAL A 328 -17.71 10.47 -14.47
N MET A 329 -18.19 11.19 -15.48
CA MET A 329 -17.44 11.46 -16.71
C MET A 329 -16.10 12.16 -16.41
N ASP A 330 -16.12 13.32 -15.74
CA ASP A 330 -14.92 14.12 -15.44
C ASP A 330 -13.90 13.35 -14.58
N ARG A 331 -14.37 12.65 -13.55
CA ARG A 331 -13.48 11.85 -12.69
C ARG A 331 -12.93 10.64 -13.44
N GLY A 332 -13.75 10.00 -14.27
CA GLY A 332 -13.34 8.86 -15.09
C GLY A 332 -12.24 9.22 -16.07
N THR A 333 -12.42 10.29 -16.86
CA THR A 333 -11.45 10.72 -17.88
C THR A 333 -10.13 11.16 -17.24
N SER A 334 -10.20 11.91 -16.14
CA SER A 334 -9.03 12.30 -15.35
C SER A 334 -8.31 11.09 -14.73
N SER A 335 -9.07 10.08 -14.29
CA SER A 335 -8.55 8.85 -13.69
C SER A 335 -7.83 7.96 -14.70
N VAL A 336 -8.38 7.80 -15.91
CA VAL A 336 -7.71 7.09 -17.01
C VAL A 336 -6.32 7.70 -17.26
N ASN A 337 -6.26 9.01 -17.42
CA ASN A 337 -4.99 9.68 -17.66
C ASN A 337 -4.02 9.60 -16.46
N SER A 338 -4.54 9.69 -15.23
CA SER A 338 -3.75 9.53 -14.01
C SER A 338 -3.15 8.12 -13.93
N ILE A 339 -3.94 7.07 -14.18
CA ILE A 339 -3.47 5.67 -14.20
C ILE A 339 -2.32 5.51 -15.18
N LEU A 340 -2.48 6.03 -16.40
CA LEU A 340 -1.45 5.95 -17.44
C LEU A 340 -0.14 6.59 -17.01
N ASN A 341 -0.21 7.81 -16.47
CA ASN A 341 0.94 8.53 -15.94
C ASN A 341 1.63 7.73 -14.80
N TYR A 342 0.87 7.23 -13.83
CA TYR A 342 1.44 6.48 -12.70
C TYR A 342 2.05 5.15 -13.13
N ILE A 343 1.39 4.39 -13.99
CA ILE A 343 1.90 3.10 -14.47
C ILE A 343 3.18 3.30 -15.28
N LEU A 344 3.13 4.15 -16.31
CA LEU A 344 4.25 4.33 -17.24
C LEU A 344 5.44 5.01 -16.59
N PHE A 345 5.22 5.96 -15.68
CA PHE A 345 6.31 6.82 -15.20
C PHE A 345 6.71 6.62 -13.76
N ASN A 346 5.94 5.84 -12.99
CA ASN A 346 6.31 5.49 -11.62
C ASN A 346 6.42 3.97 -11.43
N ILE A 347 5.37 3.19 -11.70
CA ILE A 347 5.39 1.74 -11.40
C ILE A 347 6.39 0.98 -12.27
N VAL A 348 6.21 1.04 -13.61
CA VAL A 348 7.07 0.29 -14.54
C VAL A 348 8.54 0.66 -14.34
N PRO A 349 8.91 1.95 -14.24
CA PRO A 349 10.30 2.33 -13.99
C PRO A 349 10.80 1.89 -12.62
N THR A 350 9.99 1.95 -11.55
CA THR A 350 10.43 1.50 -10.21
C THR A 350 10.68 -0.01 -10.18
N ILE A 351 9.81 -0.81 -10.78
CA ILE A 351 10.01 -2.27 -10.88
C ILE A 351 11.26 -2.59 -11.71
N ALA A 352 11.47 -1.85 -12.82
CA ALA A 352 12.67 -1.98 -13.63
C ALA A 352 13.93 -1.58 -12.85
N ASP A 353 13.91 -0.46 -12.13
CA ASP A 353 15.02 0.03 -11.30
C ASP A 353 15.40 -0.99 -10.22
N ILE A 354 14.41 -1.58 -9.53
CA ILE A 354 14.64 -2.65 -8.54
C ILE A 354 15.24 -3.88 -9.21
N THR A 355 14.69 -4.31 -10.34
CA THR A 355 15.14 -5.52 -11.05
C THR A 355 16.57 -5.35 -11.56
N ILE A 356 16.87 -4.21 -12.19
CA ILE A 356 18.20 -3.86 -12.69
C ILE A 356 19.18 -3.78 -11.52
N ALA A 357 18.80 -3.14 -10.41
CA ALA A 357 19.67 -3.06 -9.24
C ALA A 357 20.00 -4.42 -8.65
N VAL A 358 19.00 -5.30 -8.50
CA VAL A 358 19.22 -6.66 -8.00
C VAL A 358 20.20 -7.39 -8.92
N ILE A 359 19.97 -7.40 -10.24
CA ILE A 359 20.87 -8.04 -11.22
C ILE A 359 22.28 -7.43 -11.15
N PHE A 360 22.37 -6.10 -11.02
CA PHE A 360 23.63 -5.38 -10.94
C PHE A 360 24.43 -5.76 -9.68
N PHE A 361 23.79 -5.83 -8.52
CA PHE A 361 24.46 -6.22 -7.27
C PHE A 361 24.86 -7.70 -7.24
N PHE A 362 24.02 -8.59 -7.81
CA PHE A 362 24.36 -10.01 -7.96
C PHE A 362 25.58 -10.24 -8.85
N SER A 363 25.72 -9.46 -9.93
CA SER A 363 26.81 -9.60 -10.90
C SER A 363 28.10 -8.90 -10.49
N THR A 364 28.02 -7.73 -9.84
CA THR A 364 29.19 -6.86 -9.62
C THR A 364 29.86 -7.07 -8.26
N PHE A 365 29.09 -7.24 -7.18
CA PHE A 365 29.63 -7.26 -5.81
C PHE A 365 29.76 -8.67 -5.26
N SER A 366 28.64 -9.41 -5.22
CA SER A 366 28.51 -10.84 -4.94
C SER A 366 27.04 -11.17 -4.63
N TRP A 367 26.71 -12.46 -4.51
CA TRP A 367 25.35 -12.89 -4.18
C TRP A 367 24.84 -12.37 -2.82
N GLN A 368 25.72 -12.13 -1.84
CA GLN A 368 25.33 -11.63 -0.52
C GLN A 368 24.71 -10.23 -0.59
N PHE A 369 25.31 -9.30 -1.36
CA PHE A 369 24.78 -7.95 -1.53
C PHE A 369 23.45 -7.96 -2.29
N GLY A 370 23.35 -8.79 -3.33
CA GLY A 370 22.11 -8.99 -4.07
C GLY A 370 20.94 -9.43 -3.18
N ILE A 371 21.18 -10.38 -2.26
CA ILE A 371 20.17 -10.81 -1.29
C ILE A 371 19.80 -9.71 -0.30
N ILE A 372 20.78 -8.97 0.26
CA ILE A 372 20.50 -7.89 1.21
C ILE A 372 19.58 -6.85 0.55
N VAL A 373 19.93 -6.37 -0.64
CA VAL A 373 19.13 -5.38 -1.36
C VAL A 373 17.75 -5.94 -1.70
N LEU A 374 17.66 -7.17 -2.21
CA LEU A 374 16.39 -7.81 -2.52
C LEU A 374 15.47 -7.90 -1.29
N VAL A 375 16.00 -8.39 -0.17
CA VAL A 375 15.26 -8.52 1.09
C VAL A 375 14.82 -7.16 1.59
N THR A 376 15.71 -6.16 1.64
CA THR A 376 15.34 -4.80 2.07
C THR A 376 14.22 -4.21 1.22
N MET A 377 14.29 -4.33 -0.11
CA MET A 377 13.28 -3.79 -1.02
C MET A 377 11.94 -4.53 -0.93
N VAL A 378 11.96 -5.86 -0.84
CA VAL A 378 10.73 -6.67 -0.68
C VAL A 378 10.06 -6.35 0.66
N LEU A 379 10.83 -6.31 1.74
CA LEU A 379 10.30 -5.97 3.07
C LEU A 379 9.71 -4.56 3.07
N TYR A 380 10.42 -3.60 2.50
CA TYR A 380 9.92 -2.23 2.36
C TYR A 380 8.56 -2.19 1.66
N LEU A 381 8.43 -2.88 0.52
CA LEU A 381 7.21 -2.87 -0.28
C LEU A 381 6.04 -3.54 0.46
N VAL A 382 6.26 -4.73 1.04
CA VAL A 382 5.24 -5.47 1.79
C VAL A 382 4.73 -4.66 2.98
N PHE A 383 5.64 -4.13 3.81
CA PHE A 383 5.24 -3.32 4.97
C PHE A 383 4.54 -2.02 4.56
N THR A 384 5.03 -1.35 3.51
CA THR A 384 4.41 -0.12 3.02
C THR A 384 2.97 -0.37 2.56
N ILE A 385 2.71 -1.43 1.80
CA ILE A 385 1.35 -1.76 1.33
C ILE A 385 0.45 -2.10 2.53
N MET A 386 0.88 -3.02 3.39
CA MET A 386 0.09 -3.45 4.55
C MET A 386 -0.32 -2.28 5.46
N ILE A 387 0.63 -1.38 5.77
CA ILE A 387 0.35 -0.22 6.62
C ILE A 387 -0.47 0.83 5.88
N THR A 388 -0.26 1.00 4.58
CA THR A 388 -1.04 1.93 3.76
C THR A 388 -2.51 1.53 3.73
N GLU A 389 -2.81 0.24 3.54
CA GLU A 389 -4.18 -0.29 3.58
C GLU A 389 -4.82 -0.05 4.94
N TRP A 390 -4.10 -0.37 6.02
CA TRP A 390 -4.56 -0.11 7.38
C TRP A 390 -4.84 1.37 7.65
N ARG A 391 -3.90 2.27 7.28
CA ARG A 391 -4.02 3.71 7.48
C ARG A 391 -5.19 4.32 6.70
N THR A 392 -5.54 3.72 5.55
CA THR A 392 -6.61 4.24 4.68
C THR A 392 -7.94 4.38 5.42
N LYS A 393 -8.20 3.55 6.44
CA LYS A 393 -9.38 3.70 7.31
C LYS A 393 -9.42 5.04 8.05
N PHE A 394 -8.33 5.46 8.71
CA PHE A 394 -8.30 6.75 9.42
C PHE A 394 -8.44 7.93 8.47
N LEU A 395 -7.89 7.81 7.27
CA LEU A 395 -8.05 8.83 6.25
C LEU A 395 -9.52 8.95 5.82
N ARG A 396 -10.21 7.82 5.63
CA ARG A 396 -11.65 7.80 5.31
C ARG A 396 -12.49 8.42 6.43
N GLU A 397 -12.27 8.01 7.68
CA GLU A 397 -12.98 8.55 8.84
C GLU A 397 -12.73 10.06 9.03
N SER A 398 -11.50 10.52 8.79
CA SER A 398 -11.13 11.94 8.83
C SER A 398 -11.85 12.74 7.72
N ASN A 399 -11.86 12.24 6.48
CA ASN A 399 -12.56 12.87 5.36
C ASN A 399 -14.09 12.92 5.58
N GLU A 400 -14.68 11.91 6.23
CA GLU A 400 -16.10 11.91 6.55
C GLU A 400 -16.46 13.01 7.55
N LYS A 401 -15.65 13.19 8.61
CA LYS A 401 -15.85 14.28 9.57
C LYS A 401 -15.58 15.66 8.96
N ASP A 402 -14.64 15.76 8.03
CA ASP A 402 -14.41 16.98 7.25
C ASP A 402 -15.64 17.36 6.42
N ASN A 403 -16.22 16.38 5.71
CA ASN A 403 -17.45 16.58 4.93
C ASN A 403 -18.62 17.03 5.83
N ILE A 404 -18.78 16.42 7.01
CA ILE A 404 -19.82 16.82 7.97
C ILE A 404 -19.60 18.25 8.47
N SER A 405 -18.35 18.62 8.81
CA SER A 405 -18.02 19.97 9.25
C SER A 405 -18.30 21.00 8.16
N SER A 406 -17.89 20.70 6.91
CA SER A 406 -18.17 21.52 5.74
C SER A 406 -19.66 21.65 5.44
N ALA A 407 -20.43 20.57 5.63
CA ALA A 407 -21.89 20.58 5.47
C ALA A 407 -22.57 21.48 6.51
N ILE A 408 -22.18 21.40 7.79
CA ILE A 408 -22.71 22.26 8.86
C ILE A 408 -22.41 23.74 8.57
N ALA A 409 -21.18 24.07 8.17
CA ALA A 409 -20.80 25.43 7.82
C ALA A 409 -21.61 25.96 6.63
N THR A 410 -21.76 25.13 5.58
CA THR A 410 -22.50 25.51 4.38
C THR A 410 -23.99 25.71 4.68
N ASP A 411 -24.61 24.80 5.44
CA ASP A 411 -26.02 24.87 5.83
C ASP A 411 -26.32 26.12 6.68
N SER A 412 -25.44 26.43 7.64
CA SER A 412 -25.57 27.62 8.49
C SER A 412 -25.47 28.92 7.69
N LEU A 413 -24.54 29.00 6.73
CA LEU A 413 -24.35 30.20 5.90
C LEU A 413 -25.42 30.37 4.81
N LEU A 414 -25.92 29.27 4.23
CA LEU A 414 -27.03 29.33 3.29
C LEU A 414 -28.33 29.76 3.97
N ASN A 415 -28.53 29.33 5.22
CA ASN A 415 -29.72 29.64 6.03
C ASN A 415 -29.45 30.75 7.06
N TYR A 416 -28.60 31.72 6.73
CA TYR A 416 -28.18 32.78 7.67
C TYR A 416 -29.37 33.58 8.22
N GLU A 417 -30.42 33.79 7.41
CA GLU A 417 -31.64 34.49 7.80
C GLU A 417 -32.36 33.75 8.93
N THR A 418 -32.50 32.42 8.81
CA THR A 418 -33.11 31.58 9.83
C THR A 418 -32.31 31.64 11.13
N VAL A 419 -30.98 31.54 11.06
CA VAL A 419 -30.13 31.65 12.26
C VAL A 419 -30.34 33.00 12.96
N LYS A 420 -30.46 34.10 12.20
CA LYS A 420 -30.74 35.45 12.72
C LYS A 420 -32.14 35.62 13.28
N TYR A 421 -33.16 35.02 12.65
CA TYR A 421 -34.54 35.08 13.14
C TYR A 421 -34.69 34.42 14.51
N TYR A 422 -33.92 33.37 14.80
CA TYR A 422 -33.96 32.66 16.07
C TYR A 422 -32.90 33.11 17.10
N GLY A 423 -31.97 34.00 16.74
CA GLY A 423 -30.89 34.45 17.64
C GLY A 423 -29.97 33.31 18.10
N ASN A 424 -29.75 32.31 17.24
CA ASN A 424 -29.04 31.06 17.55
C ASN A 424 -27.57 31.05 17.08
N GLU A 425 -26.92 32.20 16.94
CA GLU A 425 -25.55 32.29 16.44
C GLU A 425 -24.56 31.51 17.31
N GLU A 426 -24.64 31.64 18.63
CA GLU A 426 -23.77 30.90 19.55
C GLU A 426 -23.98 29.39 19.48
N TYR A 427 -25.22 28.95 19.23
CA TYR A 427 -25.55 27.55 19.06
C TYR A 427 -24.88 26.97 17.81
N GLU A 428 -24.98 27.66 16.66
CA GLU A 428 -24.34 27.21 15.42
C GLU A 428 -22.81 27.26 15.51
N VAL A 429 -22.23 28.28 16.15
CA VAL A 429 -20.78 28.35 16.42
C VAL A 429 -20.33 27.17 17.28
N LYS A 430 -21.09 26.82 18.32
CA LYS A 430 -20.78 25.68 19.19
C LYS A 430 -20.90 24.35 18.44
N ARG A 431 -21.98 24.15 17.67
CA ARG A 431 -22.19 22.96 16.83
C ARG A 431 -21.04 22.77 15.82
N PHE A 432 -20.59 23.87 15.20
CA PHE A 432 -19.45 23.85 14.30
C PHE A 432 -18.14 23.52 15.04
N ARG A 433 -17.90 24.12 16.22
CA ARG A 433 -16.74 23.82 17.07
C ARG A 433 -16.67 22.34 17.44
N ASP A 434 -17.78 21.75 17.91
CA ASP A 434 -17.85 20.35 18.30
C ASP A 434 -17.54 19.42 17.09
N SER A 435 -18.00 19.80 15.90
CA SER A 435 -17.68 19.08 14.66
C SER A 435 -16.20 19.20 14.28
N ILE A 436 -15.59 20.36 14.47
CA ILE A 436 -14.17 20.59 14.20
C ILE A 436 -13.30 19.81 15.19
N GLU A 437 -13.63 19.79 16.47
CA GLU A 437 -12.90 19.00 17.47
C GLU A 437 -12.94 17.49 17.14
N ALA A 438 -14.11 16.99 16.72
CA ALA A 438 -14.24 15.60 16.27
C ALA A 438 -13.39 15.30 15.01
N PHE A 439 -13.34 16.24 14.06
CA PHE A 439 -12.49 16.15 12.88
C PHE A 439 -10.99 16.14 13.26
N GLN A 440 -10.54 17.08 14.09
CA GLN A 440 -9.15 17.22 14.53
C GLN A 440 -8.63 15.95 15.21
N LEU A 441 -9.46 15.28 16.02
CA LEU A 441 -9.08 14.04 16.69
C LEU A 441 -8.79 12.91 15.69
N LEU A 442 -9.56 12.82 14.60
CA LEU A 442 -9.35 11.82 13.54
C LEU A 442 -8.23 12.20 12.59
N GLU A 443 -8.10 13.50 12.28
CA GLU A 443 -7.00 14.02 11.49
C GLU A 443 -5.66 13.75 12.20
N TRP A 444 -5.59 13.95 13.52
CA TRP A 444 -4.42 13.61 14.31
C TRP A 444 -4.06 12.11 14.18
N LYS A 445 -5.03 11.19 14.24
CA LYS A 445 -4.78 9.75 14.01
C LYS A 445 -4.29 9.47 12.59
N SER A 446 -4.85 10.15 11.60
CA SER A 446 -4.43 10.05 10.20
C SER A 446 -3.00 10.54 10.00
N GLN A 447 -2.59 11.61 10.66
CA GLN A 447 -1.21 12.12 10.59
C GLN A 447 -0.23 11.30 11.42
N ALA A 448 -0.61 10.87 12.63
CA ALA A 448 0.19 9.99 13.47
C ALA A 448 0.49 8.65 12.77
N SER A 449 -0.50 8.07 12.08
CA SER A 449 -0.29 6.84 11.29
C SER A 449 0.62 7.06 10.07
N LEU A 450 0.65 8.26 9.48
CA LEU A 450 1.61 8.60 8.42
C LEU A 450 3.03 8.72 8.99
N ALA A 451 3.18 9.38 10.13
CA ALA A 451 4.46 9.49 10.82
C ALA A 451 5.01 8.11 11.21
N PHE A 452 4.16 7.21 11.69
CA PHE A 452 4.52 5.82 11.97
C PHE A 452 4.99 5.05 10.73
N LEU A 453 4.28 5.20 9.59
CA LEU A 453 4.70 4.62 8.31
C LEU A 453 6.09 5.13 7.91
N ASN A 454 6.30 6.44 7.94
CA ASN A 454 7.59 7.06 7.61
C ASN A 454 8.70 6.57 8.53
N PHE A 455 8.43 6.45 9.83
CA PHE A 455 9.39 5.91 10.79
C PHE A 455 9.78 4.48 10.42
N LEU A 456 8.82 3.58 10.22
CA LEU A 456 9.10 2.19 9.88
C LEU A 456 9.86 2.07 8.56
N GLN A 457 9.46 2.83 7.54
CA GLN A 457 10.15 2.88 6.26
C GLN A 457 11.62 3.29 6.42
N ASN A 458 11.89 4.38 7.15
CA ASN A 458 13.25 4.82 7.45
C ASN A 458 14.02 3.78 8.28
N SER A 459 13.38 3.08 9.22
CA SER A 459 14.02 2.01 9.98
C SER A 459 14.43 0.83 9.10
N ILE A 460 13.56 0.38 8.17
CA ILE A 460 13.88 -0.71 7.23
C ILE A 460 15.12 -0.38 6.41
N ILE A 461 15.17 0.85 5.90
CA ILE A 461 16.28 1.31 5.07
C ILE A 461 17.53 1.53 5.90
N GLY A 462 17.41 2.12 7.08
CA GLY A 462 18.51 2.31 8.01
C GLY A 462 19.17 0.98 8.37
N VAL A 463 18.37 -0.05 8.68
CA VAL A 463 18.86 -1.40 8.97
C VAL A 463 19.50 -2.04 7.72
N GLY A 464 18.84 -1.98 6.56
CA GLY A 464 19.40 -2.53 5.31
C GLY A 464 20.71 -1.86 4.90
N MET A 465 20.77 -0.53 5.01
CA MET A 465 21.95 0.27 4.75
C MET A 465 23.05 -0.01 5.77
N MET A 466 22.73 -0.16 7.05
CA MET A 466 23.68 -0.53 8.10
C MET A 466 24.33 -1.89 7.81
N ILE A 467 23.52 -2.94 7.57
CA ILE A 467 24.03 -4.29 7.29
C ILE A 467 24.91 -4.30 6.04
N GLY A 468 24.43 -3.69 4.95
CA GLY A 468 25.18 -3.66 3.70
C GLY A 468 26.45 -2.82 3.78
N SER A 469 26.39 -1.65 4.42
CA SER A 469 27.57 -0.79 4.66
C SER A 469 28.65 -1.53 5.43
N LEU A 470 28.24 -2.23 6.48
CA LEU A 470 29.14 -2.96 7.34
C LEU A 470 29.79 -4.12 6.58
N LEU A 471 29.02 -4.84 5.76
CA LEU A 471 29.55 -5.90 4.90
C LEU A 471 30.58 -5.37 3.87
N VAL A 472 30.32 -4.22 3.24
CA VAL A 472 31.29 -3.59 2.33
C VAL A 472 32.57 -3.23 3.08
N VAL A 473 32.46 -2.54 4.21
CA VAL A 473 33.63 -2.14 5.01
C VAL A 473 34.45 -3.35 5.45
N TYR A 474 33.80 -4.45 5.86
CA TYR A 474 34.48 -5.68 6.20
C TYR A 474 35.30 -6.24 5.02
N MET A 475 34.73 -6.27 3.82
CA MET A 475 35.43 -6.74 2.61
C MET A 475 36.56 -5.82 2.17
N VAL A 476 36.41 -4.50 2.35
CA VAL A 476 37.45 -3.50 2.05
C VAL A 476 38.63 -3.64 3.02
N VAL A 477 38.37 -3.73 4.32
CA VAL A 477 39.41 -3.72 5.36
C VAL A 477 40.12 -5.08 5.49
N HIS A 478 39.36 -6.18 5.54
CA HIS A 478 39.91 -7.51 5.85
C HIS A 478 40.23 -8.32 4.60
N GLU A 479 39.30 -8.39 3.63
CA GLU A 479 39.50 -9.21 2.43
C GLU A 479 40.29 -8.47 1.34
N LYS A 480 40.36 -7.13 1.38
CA LYS A 480 40.98 -6.25 0.36
C LYS A 480 40.52 -6.53 -1.07
N THR A 481 39.30 -7.06 -1.22
CA THR A 481 38.69 -7.40 -2.51
C THR A 481 37.93 -6.24 -3.12
N MET A 482 37.59 -5.23 -2.29
CA MET A 482 36.80 -4.06 -2.67
C MET A 482 37.53 -2.75 -2.35
N THR A 483 37.09 -1.69 -3.01
CA THR A 483 37.67 -0.34 -2.94
C THR A 483 36.86 0.59 -2.03
N VAL A 484 37.37 1.80 -1.74
CA VAL A 484 36.61 2.80 -0.98
C VAL A 484 35.43 3.35 -1.82
N GLY A 485 35.57 3.41 -3.15
CA GLY A 485 34.49 3.80 -4.05
C GLY A 485 33.33 2.81 -4.09
N ASP A 486 33.59 1.52 -3.84
CA ASP A 486 32.54 0.48 -3.72
C ASP A 486 31.54 0.79 -2.59
N TYR A 487 32.01 1.34 -1.48
CA TYR A 487 31.15 1.78 -0.37
C TYR A 487 30.23 2.94 -0.77
N VAL A 488 30.78 3.92 -1.49
CA VAL A 488 30.03 5.07 -1.98
C VAL A 488 28.99 4.64 -3.01
N LEU A 489 29.35 3.74 -3.93
CA LEU A 489 28.40 3.17 -4.90
C LEU A 489 27.25 2.45 -4.19
N PHE A 490 27.56 1.56 -3.24
CA PHE A 490 26.53 0.81 -2.52
C PHE A 490 25.53 1.76 -1.85
N THR A 491 26.04 2.74 -1.10
CA THR A 491 25.21 3.68 -0.35
C THR A 491 24.40 4.59 -1.26
N THR A 492 25.02 5.17 -2.29
CA THR A 492 24.34 6.08 -3.22
C THR A 492 23.27 5.35 -4.03
N TYR A 493 23.54 4.13 -4.48
CA TYR A 493 22.57 3.37 -5.26
C TYR A 493 21.38 2.91 -4.40
N LEU A 494 21.61 2.48 -3.16
CA LEU A 494 20.54 2.10 -2.23
C LEU A 494 19.61 3.28 -1.92
N LEU A 495 20.17 4.48 -1.68
CA LEU A 495 19.38 5.71 -1.47
C LEU A 495 18.58 6.12 -2.71
N GLN A 496 19.12 5.93 -3.92
CA GLN A 496 18.39 6.20 -5.15
C GLN A 496 17.18 5.28 -5.32
N LEU A 497 17.33 4.00 -4.99
CA LEU A 497 16.21 3.05 -5.03
C LEU A 497 15.11 3.41 -4.03
N TYR A 498 15.46 3.94 -2.87
CA TYR A 498 14.47 4.34 -1.86
C TYR A 498 13.53 5.47 -2.32
N THR A 499 14.06 6.47 -3.02
CA THR A 499 13.31 7.69 -3.37
C THR A 499 11.96 7.40 -4.05
N PRO A 500 11.87 6.61 -5.14
CA PRO A 500 10.59 6.28 -5.77
C PRO A 500 9.69 5.37 -4.91
N LEU A 501 10.30 4.53 -4.07
CA LEU A 501 9.61 3.62 -3.15
C LEU A 501 8.82 4.37 -2.06
N ASN A 502 9.31 5.53 -1.58
CA ASN A 502 8.60 6.38 -0.62
C ASN A 502 7.21 6.82 -1.11
N PHE A 503 7.12 7.21 -2.38
CA PHE A 503 5.85 7.64 -2.98
C PHE A 503 4.92 6.47 -3.33
N PHE A 504 5.39 5.23 -3.28
CA PHE A 504 4.64 4.06 -3.72
C PHE A 504 3.34 3.85 -2.92
N GLY A 505 3.35 4.11 -1.61
CA GLY A 505 2.14 4.00 -0.78
C GLY A 505 1.05 4.99 -1.19
N THR A 506 1.41 6.20 -1.58
CA THR A 506 0.46 7.19 -2.11
C THR A 506 -0.03 6.78 -3.49
N ILE A 507 0.88 6.36 -4.37
CA ILE A 507 0.56 5.89 -5.73
C ILE A 507 -0.43 4.73 -5.69
N TYR A 508 -0.21 3.76 -4.79
CA TYR A 508 -1.11 2.62 -4.60
C TYR A 508 -2.56 3.07 -4.39
N ARG A 509 -2.80 3.99 -3.45
CA ARG A 509 -4.16 4.49 -3.16
C ARG A 509 -4.74 5.29 -4.32
N VAL A 510 -3.94 6.14 -4.97
CA VAL A 510 -4.40 6.95 -6.10
C VAL A 510 -4.82 6.05 -7.26
N ILE A 511 -4.08 4.98 -7.51
CA ILE A 511 -4.41 3.98 -8.53
C ILE A 511 -5.70 3.24 -8.18
N GLN A 512 -5.86 2.80 -6.92
CA GLN A 512 -7.11 2.14 -6.51
C GLN A 512 -8.33 3.04 -6.75
N LYS A 513 -8.24 4.31 -6.34
CA LYS A 513 -9.31 5.28 -6.59
C LYS A 513 -9.56 5.49 -8.08
N ALA A 514 -8.50 5.68 -8.85
CA ALA A 514 -8.61 5.92 -10.27
C ALA A 514 -9.21 4.71 -11.01
N PHE A 515 -8.93 3.48 -10.55
CA PHE A 515 -9.57 2.29 -11.11
C PHE A 515 -11.09 2.30 -10.89
N VAL A 516 -11.56 2.65 -9.69
CA VAL A 516 -13.00 2.73 -9.39
C VAL A 516 -13.67 3.85 -10.19
N ASP A 517 -13.07 5.03 -10.24
CA ASP A 517 -13.61 6.16 -11.02
C ASP A 517 -13.66 5.84 -12.52
N MET A 518 -12.67 5.11 -13.03
CA MET A 518 -12.62 4.63 -14.41
C MET A 518 -13.63 3.52 -14.69
N GLU A 519 -13.86 2.58 -13.77
CA GLU A 519 -14.90 1.55 -13.90
C GLU A 519 -16.28 2.18 -14.04
N ASN A 520 -16.64 3.11 -13.15
CA ASN A 520 -17.93 3.81 -13.24
C ASN A 520 -18.12 4.56 -14.57
N MET A 521 -17.02 5.01 -15.18
CA MET A 521 -17.03 5.68 -16.48
C MET A 521 -17.18 4.69 -17.64
N PHE A 522 -16.57 3.50 -17.55
CA PHE A 522 -16.79 2.44 -18.53
C PHE A 522 -18.19 1.84 -18.41
N ASP A 523 -18.73 1.69 -17.20
CA ASP A 523 -20.13 1.29 -16.99
C ASP A 523 -21.09 2.27 -17.69
N LEU A 524 -20.73 3.56 -17.74
CA LEU A 524 -21.49 4.58 -18.47
C LEU A 524 -21.33 4.49 -19.99
N MET A 525 -20.20 4.00 -20.48
CA MET A 525 -19.90 3.79 -21.89
C MET A 525 -20.51 2.48 -22.43
N ASP A 526 -20.74 1.52 -21.53
CA ASP A 526 -21.31 0.21 -21.82
C ASP A 526 -22.84 0.18 -21.70
N GLU A 527 -23.50 1.32 -21.41
CA GLU A 527 -24.96 1.39 -21.35
C GLU A 527 -25.57 1.24 -22.76
N ASP A 528 -26.53 0.32 -22.90
CA ASP A 528 -27.19 0.07 -24.17
C ASP A 528 -28.05 1.26 -24.62
N VAL A 529 -27.98 1.57 -25.91
CA VAL A 529 -28.84 2.58 -26.55
C VAL A 529 -30.21 1.95 -26.84
N GLU A 530 -31.29 2.45 -26.20
CA GLU A 530 -32.64 1.91 -26.38
C GLU A 530 -33.21 2.16 -27.79
N VAL A 531 -32.87 3.28 -28.43
CA VAL A 531 -33.40 3.69 -29.74
C VAL A 531 -32.28 3.70 -30.75
N ILE A 532 -32.19 2.62 -31.54
CA ILE A 532 -31.17 2.44 -32.57
C ILE A 532 -31.87 2.41 -33.94
N ASP A 533 -31.36 3.18 -34.88
CA ASP A 533 -31.80 3.11 -36.27
C ASP A 533 -31.54 1.73 -36.87
N ILE A 534 -32.49 1.21 -37.63
CA ILE A 534 -32.29 -0.05 -38.37
C ILE A 534 -31.12 0.08 -39.35
N PRO A 535 -30.36 -1.01 -39.61
CA PRO A 535 -29.30 -0.99 -40.61
C PRO A 535 -29.87 -0.61 -41.98
N ASN A 536 -29.30 0.42 -42.62
CA ASN A 536 -29.78 1.07 -43.85
C ASN A 536 -31.07 1.91 -43.68
N ALA A 537 -31.25 2.57 -42.53
CA ALA A 537 -32.30 3.57 -42.36
C ALA A 537 -32.28 4.61 -43.50
N ILE A 538 -33.45 4.88 -44.07
CA ILE A 538 -33.60 5.82 -45.18
C ILE A 538 -33.68 7.22 -44.59
N GLN A 539 -32.94 8.17 -45.16
CA GLN A 539 -33.07 9.57 -44.78
C GLN A 539 -34.46 10.07 -45.19
N TYR A 540 -35.29 10.37 -44.21
CA TYR A 540 -36.66 10.83 -44.45
C TYR A 540 -36.66 12.22 -45.10
N ASN A 541 -37.16 12.31 -46.34
CA ASN A 541 -37.33 13.59 -47.04
C ASN A 541 -38.85 13.90 -47.14
N PRO A 542 -39.36 14.90 -46.40
CA PRO A 542 -40.80 15.13 -46.27
C PRO A 542 -41.41 15.68 -47.57
N SER A 543 -42.16 14.85 -48.29
CA SER A 543 -42.86 15.23 -49.53
C SER A 543 -44.38 15.42 -49.32
N ASP A 544 -45.02 14.51 -48.58
CA ASP A 544 -46.48 14.48 -48.44
C ASP A 544 -47.02 15.08 -47.13
N GLY A 545 -46.20 15.26 -46.09
CA GLY A 545 -46.63 15.90 -44.83
C GLY A 545 -47.83 15.25 -44.15
N ARG A 546 -48.10 13.96 -44.44
CA ARG A 546 -49.13 13.15 -43.81
C ARG A 546 -48.53 12.34 -42.67
N ILE A 547 -49.22 12.29 -41.54
CA ILE A 547 -48.82 11.49 -40.37
C ILE A 547 -49.91 10.45 -40.14
N ALA A 548 -49.57 9.17 -40.29
CA ALA A 548 -50.46 8.06 -39.98
C ALA A 548 -49.90 7.29 -38.78
N VAL A 549 -50.72 7.16 -37.74
CA VAL A 549 -50.43 6.36 -36.56
C VAL A 549 -51.34 5.14 -36.62
N ASN A 550 -50.74 3.94 -36.59
CA ASN A 550 -51.46 2.68 -36.71
C ASN A 550 -51.18 1.81 -35.49
N ASN A 551 -52.22 1.50 -34.73
CA ASN A 551 -52.23 0.58 -33.59
C ASN A 551 -51.09 0.87 -32.61
N LEU A 552 -50.91 2.15 -32.27
CA LEU A 552 -49.84 2.59 -31.39
C LEU A 552 -50.17 2.23 -29.94
N SER A 553 -49.33 1.38 -29.37
CA SER A 553 -49.30 1.04 -27.95
C SER A 553 -47.95 1.46 -27.38
N PHE A 554 -47.95 2.14 -26.24
CA PHE A 554 -46.74 2.72 -25.65
C PHE A 554 -46.77 2.69 -24.12
N GLU A 555 -45.64 2.31 -23.52
CA GLU A 555 -45.42 2.27 -22.07
C GLU A 555 -44.07 2.90 -21.71
N TYR A 556 -44.00 3.69 -20.63
CA TYR A 556 -42.73 4.22 -20.10
C TYR A 556 -42.05 3.23 -19.14
N ASN A 557 -42.86 2.51 -18.35
CA ASN A 557 -42.43 1.49 -17.42
C ASN A 557 -43.18 0.21 -17.78
N SER A 558 -42.47 -0.91 -17.88
CA SER A 558 -43.06 -2.19 -18.23
C SER A 558 -44.25 -2.52 -17.33
N GLY A 559 -45.42 -2.72 -17.95
CA GLY A 559 -46.66 -3.07 -17.26
C GLY A 559 -47.57 -1.89 -16.92
N ILE A 560 -47.20 -0.65 -17.28
CA ILE A 560 -48.08 0.53 -17.16
C ILE A 560 -48.24 1.18 -18.54
N PRO A 561 -49.19 0.71 -19.36
CA PRO A 561 -49.41 1.28 -20.68
C PRO A 561 -50.09 2.64 -20.61
N VAL A 562 -49.56 3.60 -21.36
CA VAL A 562 -50.07 4.98 -21.45
C VAL A 562 -50.92 5.17 -22.71
N LEU A 563 -50.50 4.57 -23.83
CA LEU A 563 -51.28 4.53 -25.07
C LEU A 563 -51.66 3.08 -25.35
N ASN A 564 -52.93 2.84 -25.67
CA ASN A 564 -53.49 1.53 -25.95
C ASN A 564 -54.18 1.54 -27.33
N ASP A 565 -53.57 0.89 -28.32
CA ASP A 565 -54.10 0.63 -29.66
C ASP A 565 -54.71 1.85 -30.35
N ILE A 566 -54.00 2.98 -30.33
CA ILE A 566 -54.47 4.23 -30.92
C ILE A 566 -54.15 4.28 -32.42
N SER A 567 -55.15 4.61 -33.25
CA SER A 567 -54.99 4.80 -34.69
C SER A 567 -55.66 6.09 -35.18
N PHE A 568 -54.93 6.94 -35.91
CA PHE A 568 -55.46 8.14 -36.55
C PHE A 568 -54.56 8.61 -37.70
N GLU A 569 -55.10 9.44 -38.58
CA GLU A 569 -54.38 10.04 -39.71
C GLU A 569 -54.55 11.56 -39.69
N ILE A 570 -53.45 12.29 -39.89
CA ILE A 570 -53.41 13.75 -40.02
C ILE A 570 -52.97 14.09 -41.44
N GLY A 571 -53.86 14.79 -42.16
CA GLY A 571 -53.62 15.25 -43.52
C GLY A 571 -52.68 16.47 -43.59
N LYS A 572 -52.11 16.70 -44.77
CA LYS A 572 -51.20 17.82 -45.04
C LYS A 572 -51.87 19.17 -44.74
N GLY A 573 -51.24 19.98 -43.89
CA GLY A 573 -51.72 21.32 -43.53
C GLY A 573 -52.94 21.35 -42.61
N GLN A 574 -53.39 20.20 -42.09
CA GLN A 574 -54.45 20.16 -41.10
C GLN A 574 -53.95 20.53 -39.70
N THR A 575 -54.75 21.28 -38.97
CA THR A 575 -54.54 21.57 -37.55
C THR A 575 -55.43 20.64 -36.73
N VAL A 576 -54.81 19.78 -35.91
CA VAL A 576 -55.52 18.84 -35.02
C VAL A 576 -55.22 19.21 -33.58
N ALA A 577 -56.25 19.22 -32.74
CA ALA A 577 -56.10 19.48 -31.31
C ALA A 577 -56.09 18.16 -30.52
N LEU A 578 -55.09 17.98 -29.67
CA LEU A 578 -55.02 16.92 -28.67
C LEU A 578 -55.58 17.45 -27.35
N VAL A 579 -56.64 16.80 -26.84
CA VAL A 579 -57.30 17.17 -25.59
C VAL A 579 -57.17 16.01 -24.60
N SER A 580 -56.86 16.32 -23.34
CA SER A 580 -56.77 15.36 -22.24
C SER A 580 -57.65 15.80 -21.08
N ASN A 581 -58.32 14.85 -20.44
CA ASN A 581 -58.94 15.06 -19.13
C ASN A 581 -57.93 14.69 -18.04
N MET A 582 -57.50 15.67 -17.22
CA MET A 582 -56.74 15.38 -16.00
C MET A 582 -57.68 14.74 -14.96
N THR A 583 -57.73 13.42 -14.91
CA THR A 583 -58.30 12.71 -13.76
C THR A 583 -57.34 12.88 -12.58
N ARG A 584 -57.72 13.67 -11.56
CA ARG A 584 -57.06 13.71 -10.25
C ARG A 584 -57.15 12.31 -9.63
N GLU A 585 -56.11 11.52 -9.77
CA GLU A 585 -55.97 10.28 -9.02
C GLU A 585 -55.59 10.62 -7.58
N TYR A 586 -56.61 10.80 -6.73
CA TYR A 586 -56.43 10.78 -5.29
C TYR A 586 -55.97 9.37 -4.92
N VAL A 587 -54.69 9.25 -4.56
CA VAL A 587 -54.12 8.10 -3.87
C VAL A 587 -55.00 7.81 -2.66
N HIS A 588 -55.81 6.76 -2.74
CA HIS A 588 -56.52 6.21 -1.59
C HIS A 588 -55.48 5.62 -0.62
N LEU A 589 -54.91 6.48 0.22
CA LEU A 589 -54.32 6.04 1.47
C LEU A 589 -55.44 5.49 2.34
N ASN A 590 -55.25 4.23 2.70
CA ASN A 590 -56.16 3.38 3.43
C ASN A 590 -56.35 3.92 4.86
N THR A 591 -57.35 4.77 5.09
CA THR A 591 -57.81 5.12 6.43
C THR A 591 -59.33 4.94 6.54
N ARG A 592 -59.72 3.84 7.18
CA ARG A 592 -61.04 3.67 7.76
C ARG A 592 -61.26 4.76 8.83
N GLN A 593 -62.10 5.75 8.54
CA GLN A 593 -63.21 6.23 9.39
C GLN A 593 -63.69 7.62 8.92
N PRO A 594 -65.02 7.87 8.85
CA PRO A 594 -65.56 9.20 8.60
C PRO A 594 -66.08 9.80 9.91
N GLN A 595 -65.45 10.83 10.46
CA GLN A 595 -66.15 11.78 11.35
C GLN A 595 -65.53 13.18 11.30
N ASN A 596 -66.37 14.15 10.92
CA ASN A 596 -66.39 15.54 11.38
C ASN A 596 -65.06 16.31 11.48
N MET A 597 -64.83 17.24 10.54
CA MET A 597 -64.55 18.61 10.96
C MET A 597 -64.88 19.63 9.87
N ARG A 598 -65.68 20.62 10.27
CA ARG A 598 -66.02 21.84 9.53
C ARG A 598 -64.85 22.83 9.59
N HIS A 599 -64.84 23.75 8.62
CA HIS A 599 -64.29 25.11 8.63
C HIS A 599 -62.79 25.36 8.29
N LEU A 600 -62.63 26.46 7.54
CA LEU A 600 -61.43 27.30 7.27
C LEU A 600 -60.50 26.78 6.13
N CYS A 601 -60.07 27.55 5.13
CA CYS A 601 -60.09 29.00 4.89
C CYS A 601 -59.97 29.30 3.38
N THR A 602 -60.37 30.53 3.06
CA THR A 602 -60.06 31.36 1.87
C THR A 602 -58.60 31.36 1.44
#